data_AF-A0AAW4J6C4-F1
#
_entry.id   AF-A0AAW4J6C4-F1
#
_cell.length_a   1.000
_cell.length_b   1.000
_cell.length_c   1.000
_cell.angle_alpha   90.00
_cell.angle_beta   90.00
_cell.angle_gamma   90.00
#
_symmetry.space_group_name_H-M   'P 1'
#
loop_
_entity.id
_entity.type
_entity.pdbx_description
1 polymer ?
#
loop_
_entity_poly.entity_id
_entity_poly.type
_entity_poly.pdbx_seq_one_letter_code
_entity_poly.pdbx_strand_id
1 'polypeptide(L)'
;MRNKDEDIFQFIRENDLWNEGYMFEIIKDRDLNDPDILLKVREIRERYDNNNNKYPEGIMCQLRQRLGLEDRYDTSLDEEINNMDKGEVFDNLVSWNNLPGMSGQIKQWVKIVYGIDLDEE
;
A
#
# COMPACT_ATOMS: atom_id res chain seq x y z
N MET A 1 20.16 -18.05 16.80
CA MET A 1 19.20 -16.92 16.69
C MET A 1 18.03 -17.44 15.90
N ARG A 2 16.80 -17.37 16.43
CA ARG A 2 15.60 -17.76 15.66
C ARG A 2 15.40 -16.71 14.56
N ASN A 3 15.09 -17.12 13.34
CA ASN A 3 14.92 -16.21 12.23
C ASN A 3 13.57 -15.49 12.38
N LYS A 4 13.57 -14.16 12.47
CA LYS A 4 12.34 -13.37 12.64
C LYS A 4 11.34 -13.64 11.52
N ASP A 5 11.83 -13.90 10.31
CA ASP A 5 11.00 -14.24 9.16
C ASP A 5 10.31 -15.59 9.36
N GLU A 6 11.00 -16.59 9.94
CA GLU A 6 10.40 -17.88 10.29
C GLU A 6 9.30 -17.73 11.34
N ASP A 7 9.51 -16.88 12.34
CA ASP A 7 8.51 -16.58 13.36
C ASP A 7 7.27 -15.90 12.75
N ILE A 8 7.44 -15.00 11.77
CA ILE A 8 6.33 -14.36 11.04
C ILE A 8 5.57 -15.39 10.19
N PHE A 9 6.27 -16.24 9.45
CA PHE A 9 5.62 -17.28 8.63
C PHE A 9 4.86 -18.29 9.50
N GLN A 10 5.42 -18.64 10.66
CA GLN A 10 4.74 -19.50 11.63
C GLN A 10 3.48 -18.81 12.17
N PHE A 11 3.58 -17.54 12.56
CA PHE A 11 2.44 -16.74 13.03
C PHE A 11 1.32 -16.66 11.98
N ILE A 12 1.66 -16.39 10.71
CA ILE A 12 0.71 -16.34 9.59
C ILE A 12 -0.02 -17.68 9.46
N ARG A 13 0.73 -18.78 9.51
CA ARG A 13 0.18 -20.14 9.37
C ARG A 13 -0.73 -20.54 10.53
N GLU A 14 -0.31 -20.27 11.77
CA GLU A 14 -1.06 -20.63 12.98
C GLU A 14 -2.40 -19.88 13.08
N ASN A 15 -2.50 -18.71 12.43
CA ASN A 15 -3.68 -17.85 12.48
C ASN A 15 -4.49 -17.86 11.18
N ASP A 16 -4.23 -18.80 10.27
CA ASP A 16 -4.92 -18.96 8.98
C ASP A 16 -4.97 -17.66 8.15
N LEU A 17 -3.86 -16.92 8.17
CA LEU A 17 -3.68 -15.69 7.42
C LEU A 17 -3.16 -16.01 6.01
N TRP A 18 -3.68 -15.32 4.99
CA TRP A 18 -3.21 -15.48 3.61
C TRP A 18 -1.83 -14.85 3.46
N ASN A 19 -0.88 -15.55 2.85
CA ASN A 19 0.49 -15.06 2.65
C ASN A 19 0.54 -14.09 1.45
N GLU A 20 -0.12 -12.95 1.60
CA GLU A 20 0.01 -11.83 0.67
C GLU A 20 1.19 -10.95 1.10
N GLY A 21 1.93 -10.40 0.13
CA GLY A 21 3.18 -9.67 0.41
C GLY A 21 3.01 -8.49 1.38
N TYR A 22 1.82 -7.89 1.44
CA TYR A 22 1.54 -6.80 2.39
C TYR A 22 1.37 -7.29 3.84
N MET A 23 1.01 -8.55 4.07
CA MET A 23 0.83 -9.10 5.41
C MET A 23 2.16 -9.19 6.15
N PHE A 24 3.22 -9.53 5.41
CA PHE A 24 4.57 -9.48 5.93
C PHE A 24 4.95 -8.05 6.35
N GLU A 25 4.61 -7.04 5.55
CA GLU A 25 4.86 -5.63 5.86
C GLU A 25 4.11 -5.14 7.11
N ILE A 26 2.90 -5.63 7.38
CA ILE A 26 2.15 -5.30 8.60
C ILE A 26 2.89 -5.81 9.84
N ILE A 27 3.40 -7.05 9.75
CA ILE A 27 3.80 -7.84 10.91
C ILE A 27 5.31 -7.71 11.19
N LYS A 28 6.14 -7.43 10.17
CA LYS A 28 7.60 -7.53 10.26
C LYS A 28 8.25 -6.69 11.36
N ASP A 29 7.64 -5.58 11.75
CA ASP A 29 8.18 -4.66 12.76
C ASP A 29 7.36 -4.66 14.06
N ARG A 30 6.38 -5.57 14.20
CA ARG A 30 5.49 -5.64 15.37
C ARG A 30 5.87 -6.78 16.31
N ASP A 31 5.40 -6.70 17.55
CA ASP A 31 5.52 -7.79 18.52
C ASP A 31 4.45 -8.85 18.22
N LEU A 32 4.89 -10.06 17.86
CA LEU A 32 4.00 -11.19 17.55
C LEU A 32 3.21 -11.69 18.77
N ASN A 33 3.64 -11.33 19.98
CA ASN A 33 2.94 -11.69 21.22
C ASN A 33 1.91 -10.65 21.64
N ASP A 34 1.85 -9.50 20.97
CA ASP A 34 0.82 -8.47 21.21
C ASP A 34 -0.55 -9.04 20.79
N PRO A 35 -1.52 -9.23 21.70
CA PRO A 35 -2.83 -9.77 21.34
C PRO A 35 -3.57 -8.91 20.30
N ASP A 36 -3.25 -7.62 20.20
CA ASP A 36 -3.89 -6.71 19.25
C ASP A 36 -3.38 -6.89 17.81
N ILE A 37 -2.26 -7.61 17.60
CA ILE A 37 -1.69 -7.80 16.27
C ILE A 37 -2.66 -8.52 15.33
N LEU A 38 -3.38 -9.52 15.83
CA LEU A 38 -4.37 -10.25 15.05
C LEU A 38 -5.57 -9.40 14.67
N LEU A 39 -6.01 -8.52 15.57
CA LEU A 39 -7.10 -7.59 15.29
C LEU A 39 -6.69 -6.63 14.18
N LYS A 40 -5.51 -6.00 14.29
CA LYS A 40 -4.97 -5.08 13.28
C LYS A 40 -4.80 -5.75 11.93
N VAL A 41 -4.28 -6.98 11.90
CA VAL A 41 -4.12 -7.74 10.65
C VAL A 41 -5.47 -7.99 9.97
N ARG A 42 -6.50 -8.35 10.74
CA ARG A 42 -7.86 -8.57 10.20
C ARG A 42 -8.49 -7.28 9.69
N GLU A 43 -8.37 -6.18 10.43
CA GLU A 43 -8.87 -4.86 10.02
C GLU A 43 -8.20 -4.38 8.71
N ILE A 44 -6.89 -4.61 8.57
CA ILE A 44 -6.18 -4.24 7.34
C ILE A 44 -6.62 -5.14 6.19
N ARG A 45 -6.74 -6.45 6.42
CA ARG A 45 -7.27 -7.37 5.40
C ARG A 45 -8.66 -6.95 4.92
N GLU A 46 -9.56 -6.62 5.85
CA GLU A 46 -10.89 -6.14 5.50
C GLU A 46 -10.84 -4.89 4.61
N ARG A 47 -9.86 -4.01 4.82
CA ARG A 47 -9.63 -2.86 3.93
C ARG A 47 -9.13 -3.26 2.56
N TYR A 48 -8.30 -4.30 2.41
CA TYR A 48 -7.90 -4.80 1.09
C TYR A 48 -9.09 -5.46 0.35
N ASP A 49 -9.93 -6.17 1.08
CA ASP A 49 -11.08 -6.90 0.52
C ASP A 49 -12.26 -5.97 0.19
N ASN A 50 -12.51 -4.95 1.03
CA ASN A 50 -13.70 -4.07 0.98
C ASN A 50 -13.34 -2.58 0.88
N ASN A 51 -12.31 -2.23 0.12
CA ASN A 51 -11.91 -0.84 -0.06
C ASN A 51 -12.95 -0.04 -0.87
N ASN A 52 -13.51 1.03 -0.28
CA ASN A 52 -14.40 1.95 -0.97
C ASN A 52 -13.70 3.21 -1.51
N ASN A 53 -12.37 3.33 -1.34
CA ASN A 53 -11.60 4.44 -1.87
C ASN A 53 -11.47 4.37 -3.40
N LYS A 54 -11.19 5.53 -4.01
CA LYS A 54 -10.95 5.68 -5.45
C LYS A 54 -9.76 4.85 -5.94
N TYR A 55 -8.77 4.62 -5.08
CA TYR A 55 -7.55 3.86 -5.38
C TYR A 55 -7.43 2.63 -4.47
N PRO A 56 -6.82 1.52 -4.94
CA PRO A 56 -6.60 0.33 -4.14
C PRO A 56 -5.86 0.59 -2.83
N GLU A 57 -6.11 -0.20 -1.78
CA GLU A 57 -5.59 0.06 -0.42
C GLU A 57 -4.05 0.08 -0.38
N GLY A 58 -3.38 -0.73 -1.20
CA GLY A 58 -1.92 -0.69 -1.33
C GLY A 58 -1.39 0.65 -1.86
N ILE A 59 -2.13 1.31 -2.76
CA ILE A 59 -1.84 2.65 -3.26
C ILE A 59 -2.16 3.70 -2.19
N MET A 60 -3.33 3.60 -1.54
CA MET A 60 -3.72 4.50 -0.44
C MET A 60 -2.66 4.51 0.67
N CYS A 61 -2.16 3.35 1.06
CA CYS A 61 -1.07 3.21 2.04
C CYS A 61 0.18 4.02 1.66
N GLN A 62 0.61 3.97 0.40
CA GLN A 62 1.80 4.70 -0.05
C GLN A 62 1.54 6.21 -0.05
N LEU A 63 0.36 6.63 -0.48
CA LEU A 63 -0.03 8.04 -0.51
C LEU A 63 -0.16 8.64 0.88
N ARG A 64 -0.76 7.93 1.84
CA ARG A 64 -0.81 8.32 3.27
C ARG A 64 0.58 8.61 3.83
N GLN A 65 1.53 7.70 3.60
CA GLN A 65 2.93 7.91 4.03
C GLN A 65 3.59 9.07 3.30
N ARG A 66 3.35 9.21 1.99
CA ARG A 66 3.86 10.31 1.17
C ARG A 66 3.37 11.67 1.68
N LEU A 67 2.16 11.73 2.24
CA LEU A 67 1.57 12.92 2.84
C LEU A 67 1.97 13.14 4.32
N GLY A 68 2.81 12.26 4.87
CA GLY A 68 3.45 12.46 6.17
C GLY A 68 2.83 11.66 7.32
N LEU A 69 1.91 10.72 7.05
CA LEU A 69 1.43 9.80 8.09
C LEU A 69 2.50 8.74 8.39
N GLU A 70 2.90 8.65 9.66
CA GLU A 70 3.85 7.62 10.11
C GLU A 70 3.23 6.22 10.02
N ASP A 71 1.96 6.10 10.42
CA ASP A 71 1.18 4.87 10.21
C ASP A 71 0.54 4.89 8.82
N ARG A 72 0.99 3.99 7.93
CA ARG A 72 0.43 3.81 6.58
C ARG A 72 -1.05 3.38 6.57
N TYR A 73 -1.58 2.98 7.71
CA TYR A 73 -2.97 2.58 7.91
C TYR A 73 -3.81 3.65 8.61
N ASP A 74 -3.25 4.82 8.91
CA ASP A 74 -4.01 6.00 9.32
C ASP A 74 -4.80 6.56 8.12
N THR A 75 -6.13 6.53 8.21
CA THR A 75 -7.03 6.91 7.12
C THR A 75 -7.46 8.38 7.17
N SER A 76 -6.86 9.20 8.03
CA SER A 76 -7.24 10.60 8.23
C SER A 76 -7.11 11.47 6.97
N LEU A 77 -6.32 11.04 5.99
CA LEU A 77 -6.13 11.74 4.70
C LEU A 77 -6.82 11.06 3.51
N ASP A 78 -7.66 10.04 3.73
CA ASP A 78 -8.30 9.29 2.63
C ASP A 78 -9.19 10.18 1.77
N GLU A 79 -9.94 11.12 2.37
CA GLU A 79 -10.79 12.06 1.63
C GLU A 79 -9.96 12.97 0.72
N GLU A 80 -8.84 13.50 1.23
CA GLU A 80 -7.90 14.31 0.45
C GLU A 80 -7.35 13.53 -0.74
N ILE A 81 -6.87 12.30 -0.49
CA ILE A 81 -6.35 11.41 -1.52
C ILE A 81 -7.41 11.10 -2.59
N ASN A 82 -8.65 10.84 -2.19
CA ASN A 82 -9.74 10.55 -3.14
C ASN A 82 -10.07 11.73 -4.06
N ASN A 83 -9.85 12.95 -3.57
CA ASN A 83 -10.06 14.17 -4.34
C ASN A 83 -8.90 14.52 -5.29
N MET A 84 -7.72 13.91 -5.11
CA MET A 84 -6.59 14.08 -6.04
C MET A 84 -6.92 13.53 -7.43
N ASP A 85 -6.48 14.23 -8.45
CA ASP A 85 -6.56 13.73 -9.82
C ASP A 85 -5.61 12.54 -10.04
N LYS A 86 -5.90 11.72 -11.06
CA LYS A 86 -5.11 10.50 -11.31
C LYS A 86 -3.65 10.83 -11.68
N GLY A 87 -3.41 11.97 -12.31
CA GLY A 87 -2.07 12.41 -12.72
C GLY A 87 -1.22 12.79 -11.51
N GLU A 88 -1.78 13.58 -10.61
CA GLU A 88 -1.18 13.96 -9.33
C GLU A 88 -0.86 12.73 -8.49
N VAL A 89 -1.78 11.77 -8.40
CA VAL A 89 -1.54 10.51 -7.68
C VAL A 89 -0.39 9.73 -8.31
N PHE A 90 -0.36 9.61 -9.64
CA PHE A 90 0.71 8.91 -10.33
C PHE A 90 2.07 9.59 -10.12
N ASP A 91 2.12 10.92 -10.19
CA ASP A 91 3.33 11.70 -9.93
C ASP A 91 3.85 11.50 -8.50
N ASN A 92 2.95 11.51 -7.51
CA ASN A 92 3.28 11.24 -6.12
C ASN A 92 3.85 9.83 -5.92
N LEU A 93 3.24 8.81 -6.52
CA LEU A 93 3.72 7.43 -6.44
C LEU A 93 5.10 7.26 -7.07
N VAL A 94 5.31 7.79 -8.28
CA VAL A 94 6.58 7.70 -9.01
C VAL A 94 7.70 8.39 -8.23
N SER A 95 7.42 9.58 -7.68
CA SER A 95 8.37 10.32 -6.85
C SER A 95 8.70 9.57 -5.55
N TRP A 96 7.68 9.04 -4.86
CA TRP A 96 7.86 8.25 -3.62
C TRP A 96 8.69 6.98 -3.85
N ASN A 97 8.57 6.35 -5.01
CA ASN A 97 9.34 5.17 -5.40
C ASN A 97 10.72 5.52 -6.00
N ASN A 98 11.29 6.68 -5.63
CA ASN A 98 12.64 7.14 -5.99
C ASN A 98 12.87 7.38 -7.50
N LEU A 99 11.83 7.74 -8.25
CA LEU A 99 11.92 8.08 -9.67
C LEU A 99 11.42 9.52 -9.96
N PRO A 100 11.88 10.54 -9.21
CA PRO A 100 11.35 11.89 -9.32
C PRO A 100 11.47 12.44 -10.75
N GLY A 101 10.39 13.04 -11.25
CA GLY A 101 10.32 13.61 -12.60
C GLY A 101 10.18 12.60 -13.74
N MET A 102 10.15 11.29 -13.45
CA MET A 102 9.99 10.27 -14.50
C MET A 102 8.54 9.99 -14.89
N SER A 103 7.56 10.56 -14.19
CA SER A 103 6.14 10.22 -14.40
C SER A 103 5.69 10.45 -15.85
N GLY A 104 6.03 11.60 -16.44
CA GLY A 104 5.74 11.88 -17.85
C GLY A 104 6.41 10.90 -18.81
N GLN A 105 7.66 10.50 -18.53
CA GLN A 105 8.36 9.51 -19.35
C GLN A 105 7.70 8.13 -19.25
N ILE A 106 7.28 7.72 -18.05
CA ILE A 106 6.58 6.45 -17.85
C ILE A 106 5.22 6.45 -18.56
N LYS A 107 4.43 7.53 -18.44
CA LYS A 107 3.17 7.69 -19.17
C LYS A 107 3.38 7.58 -20.69
N GLN A 108 4.43 8.21 -21.21
CA GLN A 108 4.79 8.11 -22.62
C GLN A 108 5.16 6.68 -23.03
N TRP A 109 5.92 5.96 -22.20
CA TRP A 109 6.23 4.55 -22.45
C TRP A 109 4.97 3.68 -22.48
N VAL A 110 4.04 3.89 -21.55
CA VAL A 110 2.75 3.18 -21.52
C VAL A 110 1.97 3.42 -22.81
N LYS A 111 1.89 4.68 -23.27
CA LYS A 111 1.24 5.03 -24.53
C LYS A 111 1.91 4.37 -25.75
N ILE A 112 3.23 4.38 -25.83
CA ILE A 112 3.96 3.82 -26.99
C ILE A 112 3.86 2.29 -27.03
N VAL A 113 3.98 1.62 -25.89
CA VAL A 113 4.05 0.15 -25.82
C VAL A 113 2.67 -0.48 -25.84
N TYR A 114 1.72 0.09 -25.09
CA TYR A 114 0.40 -0.49 -24.89
C TYR A 114 -0.72 0.27 -25.60
N GLY A 115 -0.44 1.44 -26.17
CA GLY A 115 -1.47 2.27 -26.81
C GLY A 115 -2.43 2.95 -25.84
N ILE A 116 -2.12 2.94 -24.53
CA ILE A 116 -2.96 3.54 -23.48
C ILE A 116 -2.45 4.95 -23.19
N ASP A 117 -3.26 5.96 -23.49
CA ASP A 117 -2.99 7.32 -23.04
C ASP A 117 -3.51 7.51 -21.60
N LEU A 118 -2.61 7.87 -20.68
CA LEU A 118 -2.95 8.07 -19.28
C LEU A 118 -3.34 9.52 -18.96
N ASP A 119 -3.20 10.42 -19.93
CA ASP A 119 -3.59 11.84 -19.81
C ASP A 119 -4.88 12.16 -20.58
N GLU A 120 -5.48 11.20 -21.29
CA GLU A 120 -6.82 11.33 -21.90
C GLU A 120 -7.91 10.90 -20.88
N GLU A 121 -8.94 11.74 -20.68
CA GLU A 121 -10.07 11.51 -19.76
C GLU A 121 -11.03 10.39 -20.23
#